data_AF-A0A966YI26-F1
#
_entry.id   AF-A0A966YI26-F1
#
_cell.length_a   1.000
_cell.length_b   1.000
_cell.length_c   1.000
_cell.angle_alpha   90.00
_cell.angle_beta   90.00
_cell.angle_gamma   90.00
#
_symmetry.space_group_name_H-M   'P 1'
#
loop_
_entity.id
_entity.type
_entity.pdbx_description
1 polymer ?
#
loop_
_entity_poly.entity_id
_entity_poly.type
_entity_poly.pdbx_seq_one_letter_code
_entity_poly.pdbx_strand_id
1 'polypeptide(L)'
;MFTIRLADSQGGSAWWLDCNPEPVLIDCPPTVASRVRLEATRLTPRSWDGQYCLQLAEVLVFSGEQNVALNQSVTCSSTDDNPEGARDTLFVVDGFVPYLIDAQEGKRSIAFLTHLRDTEPCSITIDLGQSHQLDGLRLHAADVSDNVPQSHANNFGIPRHLKIDGATTADFAKPILVADYRIESSLATGPAITLSIPPTNCRFVRLTSLAPSLSGNSGRPFFGFAEIECLVEGRNVAVGAAVSTSLPIETLSRPDRLQAITDGNNYYGTILPVRSWLSQLARRHDLETEQPLLRIALADAYQRQSEMIQRLTWLSLLLVAAVVAVIAVERAIRQRAIFKTREQIAADLHDELGANLHALALYGDLATDNIDRSEKLSVLIGQMRDLAKRCGKAAKACVNLLESEGLYDGLVADLNRESARLLADLDHTLTIEGHDHLTSLAPKNQIGIALFYRECLTNIIRHSGATRVETELLATDRELVLSVLDNGCGLGRQPVTGRGNQTPTSLARRARLLGGSVVAADRVGGGTRVTLRTRTQPRWPHL
;
A
#
# COMPACT_ATOMS: atom_id res chain seq x y z
N MET A 1 34.29 -15.66 23.82
CA MET A 1 33.98 -14.49 24.68
C MET A 1 35.29 -13.87 25.12
N PHE A 2 35.41 -12.55 25.05
CA PHE A 2 36.61 -11.81 25.38
C PHE A 2 36.32 -10.75 26.44
N THR A 3 37.31 -10.44 27.26
CA THR A 3 37.31 -9.26 28.11
C THR A 3 38.52 -8.43 27.73
N ILE A 4 38.29 -7.14 27.46
CA ILE A 4 39.37 -6.18 27.23
C ILE A 4 39.57 -5.42 28.52
N ARG A 5 40.82 -5.38 28.99
CA ARG A 5 41.23 -4.60 30.15
C ARG A 5 42.34 -3.65 29.75
N LEU A 6 42.12 -2.37 30.00
CA LEU A 6 43.15 -1.34 29.87
C LEU A 6 43.84 -1.19 31.22
N ALA A 7 45.16 -1.38 31.25
CA ALA A 7 45.93 -1.19 32.47
C ALA A 7 45.75 0.25 32.97
N ASP A 8 45.60 0.43 34.27
CA ASP A 8 45.34 1.70 34.97
C ASP A 8 43.91 2.26 34.91
N SER A 9 42.96 1.51 34.33
CA SER A 9 41.52 1.80 34.42
C SER A 9 40.81 0.81 35.37
N GLN A 10 39.91 1.31 36.22
CA GLN A 10 39.09 0.49 37.15
C GLN A 10 37.94 -0.27 36.44
N GLY A 11 37.87 -0.24 35.10
CA GLY A 11 36.78 -0.82 34.31
C GLY A 11 37.27 -1.86 33.31
N GLY A 12 36.74 -3.08 33.40
CA GLY A 12 36.86 -4.09 32.35
C GLY A 12 35.54 -4.20 31.59
N SER A 13 35.59 -4.14 30.26
CA SER A 13 34.42 -4.35 29.39
C SER A 13 34.49 -5.75 28.79
N ALA A 14 33.42 -6.53 28.96
CA ALA A 14 33.28 -7.86 28.38
C ALA A 14 32.53 -7.78 27.05
N TRP A 15 33.07 -8.45 26.03
CA TRP A 15 32.57 -8.42 24.66
C TRP A 15 32.43 -9.84 24.10
N TRP A 16 31.44 -10.03 23.24
CA TRP A 16 31.25 -11.27 22.49
C TRP A 16 31.93 -11.10 21.13
N LEU A 17 32.93 -11.93 20.82
CA LEU A 17 33.41 -12.11 19.45
C LEU A 17 32.96 -13.50 19.00
N ASP A 18 32.21 -13.53 17.90
CA ASP A 18 32.03 -14.73 17.09
C ASP A 18 33.20 -14.85 16.10
N CYS A 19 33.59 -16.08 15.78
CA CYS A 19 34.69 -16.35 14.84
C CYS A 19 34.26 -15.89 13.43
N ASN A 20 34.69 -14.69 13.02
CA ASN A 20 34.22 -14.02 11.82
C ASN A 20 35.40 -13.61 10.93
N PRO A 21 35.34 -13.78 9.60
CA PRO A 21 36.38 -13.31 8.66
C PRO A 21 36.47 -11.79 8.53
N GLU A 22 35.68 -10.99 9.24
CA GLU A 22 35.65 -9.52 9.15
C GLU A 22 36.15 -8.85 10.44
N PRO A 23 36.69 -7.61 10.37
CA PRO A 23 37.24 -6.94 11.54
C PRO A 23 36.14 -6.60 12.55
N VAL A 24 36.44 -6.86 13.83
CA VAL A 24 35.55 -6.48 14.93
C VAL A 24 35.99 -5.15 15.51
N LEU A 25 35.11 -4.16 15.46
CA LEU A 25 35.33 -2.84 16.09
C LEU A 25 34.84 -2.87 17.54
N ILE A 26 35.66 -2.38 18.46
CA ILE A 26 35.29 -2.25 19.88
C ILE A 26 35.49 -0.81 20.30
N ASP A 27 34.39 -0.08 20.44
CA ASP A 27 34.41 1.29 20.91
C ASP A 27 34.62 1.34 22.43
N CYS A 28 35.78 1.87 22.83
CA CYS A 28 36.09 2.16 24.22
C CYS A 28 35.91 3.66 24.49
N PRO A 29 35.45 4.07 25.70
CA PRO A 29 35.50 5.47 26.09
C PRO A 29 36.96 5.96 26.05
N PRO A 30 37.21 7.27 25.78
CA PRO A 30 38.56 7.82 25.79
C PRO A 30 39.28 7.49 27.11
N THR A 31 40.29 6.64 27.02
CA THR A 31 40.99 6.09 28.18
C THR A 31 42.49 6.23 27.98
N VAL A 32 43.17 6.76 28.99
CA VAL A 32 44.64 6.81 29.02
C VAL A 32 45.12 5.49 29.61
N ALA A 33 45.92 4.74 28.84
CA ALA A 33 46.48 3.47 29.26
C ALA A 33 47.86 3.26 28.62
N SER A 34 48.77 2.63 29.36
CA SER A 34 50.09 2.27 28.85
C SER A 34 50.16 0.85 28.27
N ARG A 35 49.14 0.01 28.54
CA ARG A 35 49.06 -1.38 28.08
C ARG A 35 47.60 -1.77 27.83
N VAL A 36 47.39 -2.54 26.77
CA VAL A 36 46.12 -3.20 26.46
C VAL A 36 46.26 -4.69 26.75
N ARG A 37 45.34 -5.26 27.52
CA ARG A 37 45.25 -6.70 27.75
C ARG A 37 43.98 -7.25 27.12
N LEU A 38 44.14 -8.23 26.24
CA LEU A 38 43.07 -9.02 25.67
C LEU A 38 43.01 -10.38 26.38
N GLU A 39 41.87 -10.72 26.96
CA GLU A 39 41.68 -11.97 27.69
C GLU A 39 40.48 -12.74 27.10
N ALA A 40 40.72 -13.93 26.54
CA ALA A 40 39.64 -14.80 26.11
C ALA A 40 39.09 -15.56 27.32
N THR A 41 37.86 -15.23 27.75
CA THR A 41 37.19 -15.93 28.87
C THR A 41 36.61 -17.28 28.45
N ARG A 42 36.39 -17.47 27.14
CA ARG A 42 35.97 -18.75 26.56
C ARG A 42 36.61 -18.92 25.18
N LEU A 43 37.37 -20.01 25.03
CA LEU A 43 37.99 -20.41 23.76
C LEU A 43 37.02 -21.23 22.90
N THR A 44 37.25 -21.21 21.59
CA THR A 44 36.51 -21.98 20.60
C THR A 44 37.39 -23.16 20.13
N PRO A 45 36.83 -24.38 19.99
CA PRO A 45 37.58 -25.51 19.44
C PRO A 45 37.77 -25.35 17.93
N ARG A 46 38.95 -25.69 17.41
CA ARG A 46 39.23 -25.74 15.97
C ARG A 46 38.43 -26.85 15.31
N SER A 47 37.92 -26.60 14.11
CA SER A 47 37.02 -27.53 13.40
C SER A 47 37.68 -28.83 12.95
N TRP A 48 39.00 -28.85 12.75
CA TRP A 48 39.72 -30.00 12.19
C TRP A 48 40.39 -30.93 13.22
N ASP A 49 40.65 -30.47 14.45
CA ASP A 49 41.27 -31.29 15.49
C ASP A 49 40.67 -31.10 16.90
N GLY A 50 39.67 -30.24 17.05
CA GLY A 50 38.97 -30.01 18.32
C GLY A 50 39.81 -29.31 19.40
N GLN A 51 41.05 -28.93 19.12
CA GLN A 51 41.89 -28.20 20.08
C GLN A 51 41.37 -26.77 20.24
N TYR A 52 41.41 -26.25 21.47
CA TYR A 52 41.03 -24.86 21.73
C TYR A 52 42.18 -23.92 21.39
N CYS A 53 41.89 -22.85 20.66
CA CYS A 53 42.88 -21.84 20.37
C CYS A 53 42.32 -20.43 20.50
N LEU A 54 43.20 -19.49 20.84
CA LEU A 54 43.01 -18.08 20.60
C LEU A 54 43.96 -17.69 19.47
N GLN A 55 43.41 -17.28 18.33
CA GLN A 55 44.17 -16.81 17.18
C GLN A 55 43.58 -15.48 16.75
N LEU A 56 44.43 -14.46 16.65
CA LEU A 56 44.09 -13.14 16.14
C LEU A 56 45.02 -12.88 14.96
N ALA A 57 44.45 -12.38 13.86
CA ALA A 57 45.24 -12.02 12.69
C ALA A 57 45.97 -10.69 12.92
N GLU A 58 45.26 -9.68 13.42
CA GLU A 58 45.77 -8.32 13.63
C GLU A 58 44.99 -7.68 14.79
N VAL A 59 45.65 -6.82 15.58
CA VAL A 59 45.08 -6.02 16.66
C VAL A 59 45.51 -4.58 16.48
N LEU A 60 44.55 -3.76 16.08
CA LEU A 60 44.73 -2.33 15.87
C LEU A 60 44.16 -1.57 17.06
N VAL A 61 44.94 -0.66 17.63
CA VAL A 61 44.52 0.20 18.75
C VAL A 61 44.66 1.66 18.32
N PHE A 62 43.56 2.40 18.28
CA PHE A 62 43.57 3.76 17.75
C PHE A 62 43.54 4.82 18.85
N SER A 63 44.42 5.81 18.72
CA SER A 63 44.31 7.12 19.37
C SER A 63 44.06 8.17 18.28
N GLY A 64 42.84 8.68 18.19
CA GLY A 64 42.44 9.49 17.02
C GLY A 64 42.42 8.62 15.75
N GLU A 65 43.24 8.98 14.75
CA GLU A 65 43.44 8.20 13.51
C GLU A 65 44.73 7.34 13.53
N GLN A 66 45.56 7.50 14.57
CA GLN A 66 46.83 6.82 14.67
C GLN A 66 46.67 5.44 15.31
N ASN A 67 47.17 4.39 14.64
CA ASN A 67 47.32 3.07 15.25
C ASN A 67 48.53 3.07 16.19
N VAL A 68 48.29 3.13 17.50
CA VAL A 68 49.33 3.17 18.53
C VAL A 68 49.87 1.78 18.89
N ALA A 69 49.22 0.70 18.45
CA ALA A 69 49.71 -0.67 18.65
C ALA A 69 50.79 -1.08 17.63
N LEU A 70 50.93 -0.33 16.53
CA LEU A 70 51.83 -0.67 15.42
C LEU A 70 53.27 -0.92 15.89
N ASN A 71 53.79 -2.12 15.60
CA ASN A 71 55.12 -2.62 15.96
C ASN A 71 55.45 -2.57 17.46
N GLN A 72 54.44 -2.55 18.33
CA GLN A 72 54.66 -2.60 19.79
C GLN A 72 54.98 -4.02 20.27
N SER A 73 55.57 -4.13 21.47
CA SER A 73 55.88 -5.44 22.06
C SER A 73 54.60 -6.19 22.46
N VAL A 74 54.46 -7.44 22.00
CA VAL A 74 53.35 -8.34 22.37
C VAL A 74 53.84 -9.39 23.36
N THR A 75 53.07 -9.62 24.43
CA THR A 75 53.30 -10.72 25.36
C THR A 75 52.07 -11.61 25.42
N CYS A 76 52.25 -12.92 25.25
CA CYS A 76 51.18 -13.91 25.28
C CYS A 76 51.42 -14.95 26.39
N SER A 77 50.34 -15.51 26.93
CA SER A 77 50.40 -16.55 27.96
C SER A 77 50.81 -17.93 27.42
N SER A 78 50.70 -18.14 26.11
CA SER A 78 51.03 -19.38 25.41
C SER A 78 51.37 -19.08 23.95
N THR A 79 52.39 -19.72 23.39
CA THR A 79 52.78 -19.65 21.98
C THR A 79 52.66 -21.03 21.32
N ASP A 80 52.50 -21.04 20.00
CA ASP A 80 52.66 -22.26 19.19
C ASP A 80 54.16 -22.62 19.14
N ASP A 81 54.53 -23.91 19.12
CA ASP A 81 55.93 -24.38 19.16
C ASP A 81 56.68 -24.16 17.81
N ASN A 82 56.09 -23.42 16.87
CA ASN A 82 56.64 -23.15 15.55
C ASN A 82 56.91 -21.64 15.33
N PRO A 83 58.05 -21.12 15.83
CA PRO A 83 58.40 -19.71 15.77
C PRO A 83 58.72 -19.17 14.37
N GLU A 84 58.94 -20.02 13.35
CA GLU A 84 59.20 -19.59 11.97
C GLU A 84 57.94 -19.56 11.08
N GLY A 85 56.76 -19.84 11.65
CA GLY A 85 55.49 -19.88 10.92
C GLY A 85 54.76 -18.53 10.83
N ALA A 86 53.70 -18.46 10.03
CA ALA A 86 52.77 -17.32 9.90
C ALA A 86 51.96 -17.01 11.20
N ARG A 87 52.43 -17.45 12.37
CA ARG A 87 51.78 -17.36 13.68
C ARG A 87 52.67 -16.71 14.73
N ASP A 88 53.70 -15.99 14.30
CA ASP A 88 54.50 -15.15 15.20
C ASP A 88 53.62 -14.07 15.84
N THR A 89 53.86 -13.82 17.13
CA THR A 89 53.27 -12.73 17.89
C THR A 89 53.52 -11.34 17.30
N LEU A 90 54.60 -11.16 16.53
CA LEU A 90 54.91 -9.90 15.86
C LEU A 90 53.86 -9.52 14.79
N PHE A 91 53.27 -10.51 14.11
CA PHE A 91 52.24 -10.28 13.09
C PHE A 91 50.90 -9.80 13.66
N VAL A 92 50.71 -9.88 14.98
CA VAL A 92 49.46 -9.44 15.62
C VAL A 92 49.37 -7.91 15.64
N VAL A 93 50.47 -7.20 15.49
CA VAL A 93 50.53 -5.73 15.58
C VAL A 93 51.40 -5.10 14.50
N ASP A 94 51.67 -5.80 13.41
CA ASP A 94 52.49 -5.28 12.31
C ASP A 94 51.70 -4.33 11.39
N GLY A 95 50.39 -4.18 11.62
CA GLY A 95 49.51 -3.31 10.87
C GLY A 95 49.17 -3.87 9.50
N PHE A 96 49.38 -5.16 9.28
CA PHE A 96 49.04 -5.83 8.04
C PHE A 96 47.54 -6.03 7.92
N VAL A 97 46.98 -5.51 6.85
CA VAL A 97 45.56 -5.64 6.55
C VAL A 97 45.42 -6.30 5.18
N PRO A 98 44.85 -7.52 5.09
CA PRO A 98 44.78 -8.26 3.83
C PRO A 98 43.72 -7.73 2.86
N TYR A 99 43.05 -6.63 3.21
CA TYR A 99 42.01 -6.02 2.39
C TYR A 99 42.52 -4.78 1.68
N LEU A 100 42.01 -4.54 0.49
CA LEU A 100 42.20 -3.25 -0.16
C LEU A 100 41.35 -2.18 0.55
N ILE A 101 41.95 -1.03 0.81
CA ILE A 101 41.26 0.12 1.39
C ILE A 101 40.44 0.77 0.27
N ASP A 102 39.16 0.41 0.23
CA ASP A 102 38.20 0.83 -0.80
C ASP A 102 37.03 1.60 -0.17
N ALA A 103 36.76 2.81 -0.65
CA ALA A 103 35.56 3.57 -0.30
C ALA A 103 34.37 3.34 -1.25
N GLN A 104 34.61 2.82 -2.46
CA GLN A 104 33.69 2.70 -3.60
C GLN A 104 33.02 4.01 -4.03
N GLU A 105 33.48 5.13 -3.49
CA GLU A 105 32.97 6.47 -3.69
C GLU A 105 34.15 7.44 -3.94
N GLY A 106 33.85 8.57 -4.57
CA GLY A 106 34.86 9.57 -4.91
C GLY A 106 35.50 9.37 -6.29
N LYS A 107 36.57 10.13 -6.53
CA LYS A 107 37.27 10.12 -7.82
C LYS A 107 38.14 8.87 -7.90
N ARG A 108 38.10 8.15 -9.02
CA ARG A 108 38.98 6.99 -9.25
C ARG A 108 40.29 7.42 -9.90
N SER A 109 41.38 6.77 -9.52
CA SER A 109 42.70 6.96 -10.10
C SER A 109 43.34 5.63 -10.48
N ILE A 110 44.07 5.62 -11.60
CA ILE A 110 44.77 4.41 -12.05
C ILE A 110 46.21 4.51 -11.55
N ALA A 111 46.67 3.45 -10.90
CA ALA A 111 48.00 3.37 -10.33
C ALA A 111 49.12 3.75 -11.33
N PHE A 112 50.17 4.36 -10.79
CA PHE A 112 51.40 4.58 -11.53
C PHE A 112 52.18 3.27 -11.60
N LEU A 113 52.51 2.84 -12.82
CA LEU A 113 53.29 1.65 -13.08
C LEU A 113 54.29 1.93 -14.20
N THR A 114 55.56 1.62 -13.98
CA THR A 114 56.58 1.75 -15.02
C THR A 114 57.48 0.52 -15.08
N HIS A 115 57.75 0.09 -16.30
CA HIS A 115 58.75 -0.95 -16.57
C HIS A 115 60.13 -0.33 -16.66
N LEU A 116 61.10 -0.96 -16.03
CA LEU A 116 62.49 -0.55 -16.07
C LEU A 116 63.21 -1.29 -17.20
N ARG A 117 64.19 -0.62 -17.82
CA ARG A 117 65.06 -1.23 -18.85
C ARG A 117 66.09 -2.17 -18.23
N ASP A 118 66.53 -1.86 -17.02
CA ASP A 118 67.49 -2.62 -16.22
C ASP A 118 67.11 -2.54 -14.73
N THR A 119 67.87 -3.20 -13.86
CA THR A 119 67.74 -3.21 -12.40
C THR A 119 68.38 -2.01 -11.71
N GLU A 120 68.81 -0.99 -12.48
CA GLU A 120 69.40 0.23 -11.93
C GLU A 120 68.46 0.92 -10.92
N PRO A 121 69.02 1.51 -9.85
CA PRO A 121 68.22 2.20 -8.86
C PRO A 121 67.43 3.36 -9.47
N CYS A 122 66.13 3.38 -9.24
CA CYS A 122 65.27 4.49 -9.63
C CYS A 122 64.64 5.10 -8.39
N SER A 123 64.34 6.40 -8.43
CA SER A 123 63.75 7.09 -7.30
C SER A 123 62.54 7.93 -7.68
N ILE A 124 61.58 8.00 -6.77
CA ILE A 124 60.44 8.91 -6.79
C ILE A 124 60.63 9.89 -5.62
N THR A 125 60.47 11.18 -5.90
CA THR A 125 60.56 12.24 -4.89
C THR A 125 59.24 12.98 -4.80
N ILE A 126 58.70 13.06 -3.59
CA ILE A 126 57.48 13.78 -3.24
C ILE A 126 57.88 15.08 -2.53
N ASP A 127 57.42 16.23 -3.02
CA ASP A 127 57.52 17.53 -2.33
C ASP A 127 56.20 17.83 -1.61
N LEU A 128 56.22 17.75 -0.28
CA LEU A 128 55.06 18.04 0.58
C LEU A 128 54.72 19.55 0.63
N GLY A 129 55.51 20.41 -0.04
CA GLY A 129 55.32 21.86 -0.10
C GLY A 129 55.81 22.60 1.15
N GLN A 130 55.67 22.00 2.33
CA GLN A 130 56.19 22.48 3.61
C GLN A 130 56.77 21.34 4.46
N SER A 131 57.49 21.69 5.52
CA SER A 131 58.05 20.69 6.43
C SER A 131 56.98 20.14 7.38
N HIS A 132 56.91 18.83 7.46
CA HIS A 132 56.04 18.08 8.35
C HIS A 132 56.86 17.14 9.24
N GLN A 133 56.40 16.93 10.47
CA GLN A 133 56.96 15.92 11.36
C GLN A 133 56.26 14.58 11.09
N LEU A 134 56.75 13.84 10.10
CA LEU A 134 56.16 12.58 9.69
C LEU A 134 56.38 11.50 10.76
N ASP A 135 55.37 10.70 11.04
CA ASP A 135 55.39 9.58 11.98
C ASP A 135 55.02 8.23 11.34
N GLY A 136 54.61 8.25 10.07
CA GLY A 136 54.34 7.04 9.31
C GLY A 136 54.38 7.26 7.80
N LEU A 137 54.49 6.17 7.06
CA LEU A 137 54.27 6.11 5.62
C LEU A 137 53.34 4.94 5.31
N ARG A 138 52.43 5.10 4.33
CA ARG A 138 51.66 3.98 3.79
C ARG A 138 51.85 3.85 2.29
N LEU A 139 52.20 2.65 1.85
CA LEU A 139 52.44 2.34 0.44
C LEU A 139 51.30 1.46 -0.06
N HIS A 140 50.55 1.94 -1.06
CA HIS A 140 49.48 1.17 -1.71
C HIS A 140 50.02 0.51 -2.98
N ALA A 141 49.80 -0.80 -3.09
CA ALA A 141 50.23 -1.60 -4.23
C ALA A 141 49.55 -1.20 -5.55
N ALA A 142 50.26 -1.29 -6.68
CA ALA A 142 49.76 -0.89 -7.99
C ALA A 142 48.91 -1.96 -8.71
N ASP A 143 49.18 -3.24 -8.46
CA ASP A 143 48.39 -4.35 -9.00
C ASP A 143 47.47 -4.87 -7.91
N VAL A 144 46.17 -4.86 -8.20
CA VAL A 144 45.16 -5.43 -7.33
C VAL A 144 44.18 -6.18 -8.20
N SER A 145 44.54 -7.41 -8.55
CA SER A 145 43.52 -8.40 -8.88
C SER A 145 42.65 -8.65 -7.64
N ASP A 146 41.36 -8.89 -7.83
CA ASP A 146 40.36 -9.12 -6.77
C ASP A 146 40.60 -10.35 -5.84
N ASN A 147 41.77 -11.00 -5.92
CA ASN A 147 42.13 -12.20 -5.14
C ASN A 147 43.35 -11.94 -4.25
N VAL A 148 43.13 -11.49 -3.01
CA VAL A 148 44.14 -11.49 -1.92
C VAL A 148 43.75 -12.59 -0.92
N PRO A 149 44.69 -13.46 -0.47
CA PRO A 149 46.14 -13.44 -0.69
C PRO A 149 46.56 -14.05 -2.04
N GLN A 150 47.49 -13.40 -2.75
CA GLN A 150 48.16 -14.02 -3.91
C GLN A 150 49.38 -14.83 -3.45
N SER A 151 49.63 -15.97 -4.10
CA SER A 151 50.78 -16.83 -3.85
C SER A 151 52.12 -16.31 -4.40
N HIS A 152 52.14 -15.13 -5.04
CA HIS A 152 53.33 -14.56 -5.69
C HIS A 152 53.67 -13.17 -5.12
N ALA A 153 54.70 -13.10 -4.28
CA ALA A 153 55.18 -11.87 -3.64
C ALA A 153 55.60 -10.74 -4.63
N ASN A 154 55.75 -11.06 -5.92
CA ASN A 154 56.30 -10.16 -6.93
C ASN A 154 55.26 -9.34 -7.71
N ASN A 155 53.96 -9.56 -7.50
CA ASN A 155 52.94 -9.00 -8.39
C ASN A 155 52.45 -7.60 -8.00
N PHE A 156 52.72 -7.09 -6.80
CA PHE A 156 52.11 -5.86 -6.30
C PHE A 156 52.75 -4.54 -6.78
N GLY A 157 53.86 -4.60 -7.52
CA GLY A 157 54.59 -3.42 -8.02
C GLY A 157 55.46 -2.68 -7.00
N ILE A 158 55.36 -2.98 -5.72
CA ILE A 158 56.25 -2.44 -4.69
C ILE A 158 57.64 -3.12 -4.80
N PRO A 159 58.77 -2.37 -4.81
CA PRO A 159 60.11 -2.96 -4.85
C PRO A 159 60.41 -3.88 -3.67
N ARG A 160 61.26 -4.90 -3.90
CA ARG A 160 61.73 -5.83 -2.86
C ARG A 160 62.64 -5.18 -1.83
N HIS A 161 63.36 -4.13 -2.23
CA HIS A 161 64.20 -3.34 -1.36
C HIS A 161 64.01 -1.88 -1.72
N LEU A 162 63.45 -1.13 -0.78
CA LEU A 162 63.08 0.26 -0.92
C LEU A 162 63.75 1.07 0.18
N LYS A 163 64.63 1.99 -0.21
CA LYS A 163 65.23 2.94 0.71
C LYS A 163 64.45 4.25 0.67
N ILE A 164 63.99 4.73 1.82
CA ILE A 164 63.22 5.96 1.94
C ILE A 164 64.06 7.00 2.70
N ASP A 165 64.44 8.07 2.00
CA ASP A 165 65.18 9.20 2.56
C ASP A 165 64.24 10.41 2.69
N GLY A 166 64.31 11.13 3.80
CA GLY A 166 63.65 12.42 4.03
C GLY A 166 64.66 13.56 3.98
N ALA A 167 64.25 14.73 3.51
CA ALA A 167 65.08 15.94 3.53
C ALA A 167 64.21 17.20 3.71
N THR A 168 64.82 18.28 4.16
CA THR A 168 64.18 19.62 4.19
C THR A 168 64.44 20.42 2.91
N THR A 169 65.47 20.06 2.14
CA THR A 169 65.87 20.71 0.89
C THR A 169 65.73 19.76 -0.30
N ALA A 170 65.42 20.31 -1.48
CA ALA A 170 65.14 19.55 -2.70
C ALA A 170 66.36 18.79 -3.26
N ASP A 171 67.57 19.24 -2.93
CA ASP A 171 68.83 18.63 -3.36
C ASP A 171 69.24 17.41 -2.51
N PHE A 172 68.50 17.12 -1.43
CA PHE A 172 68.85 16.08 -0.46
C PHE A 172 70.30 16.21 0.05
N ALA A 173 70.80 17.43 0.28
CA ALA A 173 72.16 17.67 0.76
C ALA A 173 72.46 16.99 2.12
N LYS A 174 71.46 16.87 2.99
CA LYS A 174 71.52 16.12 4.26
C LYS A 174 70.30 15.19 4.35
N PRO A 175 70.34 14.02 3.68
CA PRO A 175 69.24 13.09 3.72
C PRO A 175 69.21 12.38 5.08
N ILE A 176 68.02 12.28 5.66
CA ILE A 176 67.73 11.49 6.85
C ILE A 176 67.14 10.17 6.36
N LEU A 177 67.72 9.03 6.74
CA LEU A 177 67.10 7.73 6.43
C LEU A 177 65.81 7.62 7.25
N VAL A 178 64.68 7.63 6.57
CA VAL A 178 63.34 7.56 7.16
C VAL A 178 62.93 6.10 7.38
N ALA A 179 63.15 5.25 6.38
CA ALA A 179 62.91 3.82 6.46
C ALA A 179 63.77 3.03 5.45
N ASP A 180 64.13 1.80 5.80
CA ASP A 180 64.72 0.79 4.89
C ASP A 180 63.77 -0.41 4.89
N TYR A 181 63.00 -0.55 3.81
CA TYR A 181 61.98 -1.58 3.66
C TYR A 181 62.48 -2.73 2.79
N ARG A 182 62.34 -3.97 3.30
CA ARG A 182 62.81 -5.19 2.63
C ARG A 182 61.75 -6.29 2.71
N ILE A 183 61.47 -6.91 1.58
CA ILE A 183 60.61 -8.09 1.50
C ILE A 183 61.46 -9.32 1.79
N GLU A 184 61.40 -9.81 3.03
CA GLU A 184 62.13 -11.02 3.47
C GLU A 184 61.31 -12.31 3.29
N SER A 185 59.97 -12.20 3.23
CA SER A 185 59.04 -13.31 3.08
C SER A 185 57.84 -12.91 2.21
N SER A 186 57.19 -13.89 1.56
CA SER A 186 55.94 -13.66 0.81
C SER A 186 54.78 -13.19 1.68
N LEU A 187 54.87 -13.42 2.99
CA LEU A 187 53.88 -12.97 3.99
C LEU A 187 53.99 -11.47 4.30
N ALA A 188 55.14 -10.84 3.99
CA ALA A 188 55.37 -9.41 4.22
C ALA A 188 54.87 -8.53 3.05
N THR A 189 53.91 -9.03 2.26
CA THR A 189 53.41 -8.32 1.06
C THR A 189 51.89 -8.28 1.07
N GLY A 190 51.32 -7.13 0.72
CA GLY A 190 49.89 -6.92 0.72
C GLY A 190 49.46 -5.66 -0.04
N PRO A 191 48.15 -5.40 -0.09
CA PRO A 191 47.59 -4.28 -0.85
C PRO A 191 47.98 -2.91 -0.28
N ALA A 192 48.17 -2.82 1.03
CA ALA A 192 48.64 -1.62 1.71
C ALA A 192 49.68 -1.98 2.79
N ILE A 193 50.83 -1.32 2.74
CA ILE A 193 51.96 -1.54 3.65
C ILE A 193 52.13 -0.31 4.51
N THR A 194 52.02 -0.45 5.83
CA THR A 194 52.20 0.67 6.78
C THR A 194 53.58 0.58 7.43
N LEU A 195 54.36 1.64 7.31
CA LEU A 195 55.69 1.77 7.91
C LEU A 195 55.61 2.79 9.04
N SER A 196 55.86 2.35 10.28
CA SER A 196 56.05 3.25 11.42
C SER A 196 57.45 3.85 11.35
N ILE A 197 57.57 5.16 11.45
CA ILE A 197 58.86 5.86 11.41
C ILE A 197 59.03 6.72 12.66
N PRO A 198 60.25 6.87 13.19
CA PRO A 198 60.51 7.85 14.23
C PRO A 198 60.09 9.24 13.74
N PRO A 199 59.47 10.09 14.60
CA PRO A 199 59.03 11.42 14.21
C PRO A 199 60.15 12.22 13.54
N THR A 200 60.05 12.41 12.22
CA THR A 200 61.12 12.96 11.38
C THR A 200 60.62 14.19 10.67
N ASN A 201 61.33 15.31 10.85
CA ASN A 201 60.98 16.56 10.17
C ASN A 201 61.52 16.57 8.73
N CYS A 202 60.64 16.49 7.74
CA CYS A 202 61.00 16.53 6.33
C CYS A 202 59.95 17.27 5.48
N ARG A 203 60.40 17.83 4.37
CA ARG A 203 59.55 18.40 3.31
C ARG A 203 59.56 17.53 2.06
N PHE A 204 60.72 16.96 1.75
CA PHE A 204 60.90 16.07 0.60
C PHE A 204 61.05 14.64 1.09
N VAL A 205 60.35 13.71 0.46
CA VAL A 205 60.45 12.27 0.72
C VAL A 205 60.86 11.59 -0.57
N ARG A 206 62.01 10.91 -0.58
CA ARG A 206 62.54 10.19 -1.74
C ARG A 206 62.53 8.68 -1.48
N LEU A 207 61.79 7.98 -2.30
CA LEU A 207 61.70 6.53 -2.33
C LEU A 207 62.62 6.02 -3.43
N THR A 208 63.69 5.32 -3.06
CA THR A 208 64.68 4.75 -3.98
C THR A 208 64.52 3.24 -4.03
N SER A 209 64.13 2.71 -5.19
CA SER A 209 64.12 1.28 -5.47
C SER A 209 65.55 0.79 -5.63
N LEU A 210 66.01 -0.07 -4.72
CA LEU A 210 67.33 -0.72 -4.79
C LEU A 210 67.25 -2.13 -5.38
N ALA A 211 66.09 -2.78 -5.25
CA ALA A 211 65.79 -4.05 -5.90
C ALA A 211 64.35 -4.01 -6.43
N PRO A 212 64.13 -3.76 -7.74
CA PRO A 212 62.78 -3.67 -8.30
C PRO A 212 62.06 -5.01 -8.31
N SER A 213 60.73 -4.96 -8.42
CA SER A 213 59.90 -6.15 -8.57
C SER A 213 60.01 -6.71 -10.00
N LEU A 214 59.83 -8.02 -10.15
CA LEU A 214 59.97 -8.72 -11.43
C LEU A 214 58.60 -9.21 -11.89
N SER A 215 58.20 -8.83 -13.11
CA SER A 215 56.92 -9.26 -13.69
C SER A 215 56.92 -10.78 -13.89
N GLY A 216 55.90 -11.48 -13.34
CA GLY A 216 55.81 -12.94 -13.41
C GLY A 216 55.83 -13.52 -14.84
N ASN A 217 55.27 -12.80 -15.82
CA ASN A 217 55.17 -13.28 -17.20
C ASN A 217 56.38 -12.94 -18.08
N SER A 218 57.08 -11.84 -17.80
CA SER A 218 58.12 -11.30 -18.69
C SER A 218 59.51 -11.25 -18.07
N GLY A 219 59.62 -11.45 -16.75
CA GLY A 219 60.85 -11.26 -15.98
C GLY A 219 61.35 -9.81 -15.98
N ARG A 220 60.63 -8.87 -16.60
CA ARG A 220 61.05 -7.47 -16.69
C ARG A 220 60.91 -6.78 -15.34
N PRO A 221 61.94 -6.04 -14.90
CA PRO A 221 61.85 -5.24 -13.70
C PRO A 221 60.81 -4.14 -13.86
N PHE A 222 60.01 -3.93 -12.83
CA PHE A 222 58.98 -2.91 -12.80
C PHE A 222 58.79 -2.42 -11.38
N PHE A 223 58.28 -1.21 -11.25
CA PHE A 223 57.78 -0.73 -9.97
C PHE A 223 56.62 0.24 -10.19
N GLY A 224 55.79 0.37 -9.16
CA GLY A 224 54.61 1.19 -9.20
C GLY A 224 53.91 1.25 -7.86
N PHE A 225 53.13 2.31 -7.68
CA PHE A 225 52.29 2.52 -6.50
C PHE A 225 50.92 2.99 -6.96
N ALA A 226 49.88 2.52 -6.28
CA ALA A 226 48.55 3.12 -6.43
C ALA A 226 48.48 4.49 -5.74
N GLU A 227 49.06 4.58 -4.55
CA GLU A 227 49.13 5.80 -3.73
C GLU A 227 50.29 5.64 -2.72
N ILE A 228 50.90 6.75 -2.32
CA ILE A 228 51.82 6.86 -1.19
C ILE A 228 51.28 7.91 -0.23
N GLU A 229 50.92 7.48 0.97
CA GLU A 229 50.49 8.38 2.05
C GLU A 229 51.69 8.73 2.93
N CYS A 230 51.92 10.03 3.16
CA CYS A 230 52.82 10.49 4.22
C CYS A 230 52.00 10.86 5.44
N LEU A 231 52.23 10.21 6.56
CA LEU A 231 51.34 10.30 7.72
C LEU A 231 51.89 11.23 8.80
N VAL A 232 50.97 12.01 9.39
CA VAL A 232 51.14 12.74 10.65
C VAL A 232 49.94 12.43 11.52
N GLU A 233 50.14 11.77 12.67
CA GLU A 233 49.08 11.33 13.58
C GLU A 233 47.98 10.52 12.85
N GLY A 234 48.39 9.70 11.88
CA GLY A 234 47.50 8.87 11.06
C GLY A 234 46.79 9.58 9.90
N ARG A 235 47.03 10.88 9.67
CA ARG A 235 46.46 11.65 8.56
C ARG A 235 47.45 11.83 7.41
N ASN A 236 46.99 11.63 6.18
CA ASN A 236 47.81 11.82 4.99
C ASN A 236 48.04 13.31 4.68
N VAL A 237 49.30 13.75 4.73
CA VAL A 237 49.74 15.12 4.35
C VAL A 237 50.30 15.21 2.93
N ALA A 238 50.43 14.08 2.22
CA ALA A 238 50.93 14.04 0.85
C ALA A 238 49.84 14.33 -0.19
N VAL A 239 48.56 14.45 0.18
CA VAL A 239 47.46 14.64 -0.78
C VAL A 239 47.68 15.91 -1.61
N GLY A 240 47.82 15.75 -2.93
CA GLY A 240 48.08 16.81 -3.90
C GLY A 240 49.55 17.27 -3.98
N ALA A 241 50.48 16.60 -3.29
CA ALA A 241 51.90 16.91 -3.29
C ALA A 241 52.51 16.74 -4.69
N ALA A 242 53.53 17.54 -5.04
CA ALA A 242 54.18 17.42 -6.34
C ALA A 242 55.09 16.18 -6.36
N VAL A 243 54.97 15.36 -7.41
CA VAL A 243 55.76 14.13 -7.56
C VAL A 243 56.71 14.25 -8.75
N SER A 244 57.96 13.87 -8.52
CA SER A 244 59.02 13.81 -9.54
C SER A 244 59.72 12.45 -9.51
N THR A 245 60.40 12.08 -10.60
CA THR A 245 61.11 10.80 -10.71
C THR A 245 62.49 11.00 -11.31
N SER A 246 63.44 10.15 -10.95
CA SER A 246 64.78 10.14 -11.56
C SER A 246 64.80 9.53 -12.96
N LEU A 247 63.71 8.89 -13.39
CA LEU A 247 63.59 8.33 -14.74
C LEU A 247 63.26 9.43 -15.76
N PRO A 248 63.87 9.43 -16.95
CA PRO A 248 63.50 10.36 -18.00
C PRO A 248 62.02 10.18 -18.39
N ILE A 249 61.27 11.29 -18.48
CA ILE A 249 59.81 11.27 -18.74
C ILE A 249 59.46 10.46 -20.00
N GLU A 250 60.30 10.52 -21.03
CA GLU A 250 60.14 9.78 -22.30
C GLU A 250 60.20 8.26 -22.14
N THR A 251 60.78 7.77 -21.04
CA THR A 251 60.85 6.33 -20.74
C THR A 251 59.64 5.81 -19.98
N LEU A 252 58.81 6.72 -19.45
CA LEU A 252 57.60 6.37 -18.72
C LEU A 252 56.49 5.99 -19.71
N SER A 253 55.85 4.85 -19.49
CA SER A 253 54.73 4.42 -20.35
C SER A 253 53.51 5.35 -20.24
N ARG A 254 53.30 5.95 -19.06
CA ARG A 254 52.17 6.84 -18.73
C ARG A 254 52.62 7.94 -17.77
N PRO A 255 53.34 8.98 -18.25
CA PRO A 255 53.82 10.07 -17.40
C PRO A 255 52.67 10.88 -16.78
N ASP A 256 51.49 10.86 -17.40
CA ASP A 256 50.25 11.45 -16.89
C ASP A 256 49.83 10.90 -15.51
N ARG A 257 50.30 9.71 -15.16
CA ARG A 257 49.95 9.01 -13.92
C ARG A 257 50.91 9.26 -12.78
N LEU A 258 52.00 10.01 -12.98
CA LEU A 258 52.96 10.27 -11.90
C LEU A 258 52.30 11.00 -10.71
N GLN A 259 51.35 11.90 -11.00
CA GLN A 259 50.59 12.62 -9.98
C GLN A 259 49.58 11.72 -9.24
N ALA A 260 49.20 10.57 -9.80
CA ALA A 260 48.26 9.65 -9.18
C ALA A 260 48.80 9.03 -7.88
N ILE A 261 50.11 9.07 -7.66
CA ILE A 261 50.79 8.54 -6.48
C ILE A 261 50.42 9.29 -5.20
N THR A 262 49.90 10.51 -5.31
CA THR A 262 49.61 11.38 -4.17
C THR A 262 48.25 12.07 -4.32
N ASP A 263 47.36 11.54 -5.16
CA ASP A 263 46.08 12.20 -5.43
C ASP A 263 44.99 11.88 -4.39
N GLY A 264 45.31 11.00 -3.43
CA GLY A 264 44.42 10.55 -2.37
C GLY A 264 43.38 9.53 -2.83
N ASN A 265 43.54 8.94 -4.01
CA ASN A 265 42.59 7.99 -4.59
C ASN A 265 43.28 6.74 -5.13
N ASN A 266 42.51 5.66 -5.23
CA ASN A 266 42.92 4.44 -5.92
C ASN A 266 41.89 4.10 -7.01
N TYR A 267 42.00 2.88 -7.56
CA TYR A 267 41.14 2.42 -8.64
C TYR A 267 39.65 2.40 -8.25
N TYR A 268 39.37 2.22 -6.96
CA TYR A 268 38.03 2.02 -6.46
C TYR A 268 37.38 3.30 -5.88
N GLY A 269 38.19 4.29 -5.47
CA GLY A 269 37.70 5.59 -5.05
C GLY A 269 38.70 6.37 -4.22
N THR A 270 38.20 7.29 -3.39
CA THR A 270 39.02 8.04 -2.44
C THR A 270 39.49 7.14 -1.31
N ILE A 271 40.77 7.21 -0.95
CA ILE A 271 41.35 6.42 0.13
C ILE A 271 40.93 7.04 1.46
N LEU A 272 40.31 6.22 2.31
CA LEU A 272 39.86 6.63 3.63
C LEU A 272 40.94 6.38 4.68
N PRO A 273 40.95 7.16 5.78
CA PRO A 273 41.73 6.81 6.96
C PRO A 273 41.38 5.39 7.45
N VAL A 274 42.38 4.61 7.85
CA VAL A 274 42.21 3.18 8.18
C VAL A 274 41.14 2.96 9.25
N ARG A 275 41.09 3.80 10.28
CA ARG A 275 40.04 3.70 11.32
C ARG A 275 38.65 3.89 10.72
N SER A 276 38.46 4.91 9.89
CA SER A 276 37.20 5.18 9.22
C SER A 276 36.81 4.04 8.30
N TRP A 277 37.74 3.54 7.48
CA TRP A 277 37.51 2.41 6.60
C TRP A 277 37.15 1.12 7.36
N LEU A 278 37.87 0.78 8.44
CA LEU A 278 37.53 -0.36 9.30
C LEU A 278 36.16 -0.21 9.96
N SER A 279 35.79 1.00 10.38
CA SER A 279 34.47 1.26 10.96
C SER A 279 33.35 1.05 9.92
N GLN A 280 33.59 1.44 8.66
CA GLN A 280 32.64 1.19 7.58
C GLN A 280 32.56 -0.29 7.22
N LEU A 281 33.69 -1.01 7.21
CA LEU A 281 33.74 -2.44 6.95
C LEU A 281 33.01 -3.23 8.05
N ALA A 282 33.28 -2.93 9.32
CA ALA A 282 32.54 -3.53 10.44
C ALA A 282 31.03 -3.21 10.37
N ARG A 283 30.67 -1.96 10.02
CA ARG A 283 29.26 -1.59 9.87
C ARG A 283 28.58 -2.32 8.71
N ARG A 284 29.30 -2.52 7.61
CA ARG A 284 28.80 -3.29 6.46
C ARG A 284 28.50 -4.72 6.88
N HIS A 285 29.37 -5.35 7.66
CA HIS A 285 29.14 -6.68 8.20
C HIS A 285 27.83 -6.79 9.00
N ASP A 286 27.63 -5.87 9.94
CA ASP A 286 26.41 -5.83 10.77
C ASP A 286 25.17 -5.73 9.88
N LEU A 287 25.22 -4.85 8.88
CA LEU A 287 24.12 -4.66 7.93
C LEU A 287 23.86 -5.89 7.06
N GLU A 288 24.91 -6.55 6.56
CA GLU A 288 24.79 -7.78 5.77
C GLU A 288 24.22 -8.94 6.60
N THR A 289 24.48 -8.95 7.90
CA THR A 289 23.93 -9.94 8.84
C THR A 289 22.47 -9.65 9.21
N GLU A 290 22.10 -8.39 9.41
CA GLU A 290 20.73 -7.97 9.76
C GLU A 290 19.77 -8.03 8.55
N GLN A 291 20.26 -7.72 7.35
CA GLN A 291 19.45 -7.65 6.13
C GLN A 291 18.63 -8.93 5.82
N PRO A 292 19.18 -10.16 5.86
CA PRO A 292 18.41 -11.37 5.58
C PRO A 292 17.30 -11.60 6.62
N LEU A 293 17.56 -11.31 7.90
CA LEU A 293 16.58 -11.43 8.97
C LEU A 293 15.40 -10.48 8.75
N LEU A 294 15.67 -9.22 8.40
CA LEU A 294 14.65 -8.23 8.06
C LEU A 294 13.85 -8.61 6.81
N ARG A 295 14.52 -9.14 5.77
CA ARG A 295 13.83 -9.60 4.56
C ARG A 295 12.86 -10.73 4.84
N ILE A 296 13.24 -11.70 5.66
CA ILE A 296 12.37 -12.81 6.07
C ILE A 296 11.18 -12.27 6.88
N ALA A 297 11.42 -11.39 7.85
CA ALA A 297 10.35 -10.80 8.67
C ALA A 297 9.36 -9.97 7.84
N LEU A 298 9.85 -9.18 6.88
CA LEU A 298 9.01 -8.42 5.96
C LEU A 298 8.18 -9.34 5.05
N ALA A 299 8.80 -10.39 4.50
CA ALA A 299 8.09 -11.35 3.66
C ALA A 299 6.93 -12.03 4.42
N ASP A 300 7.16 -12.43 5.67
CA ASP A 300 6.13 -13.01 6.54
C ASP A 300 5.01 -12.01 6.89
N ALA A 301 5.35 -10.74 7.14
CA ALA A 301 4.36 -9.69 7.35
C ALA A 301 3.49 -9.43 6.11
N TYR A 302 4.10 -9.34 4.93
CA TYR A 302 3.38 -9.18 3.66
C TYR A 302 2.47 -10.37 3.36
N GLN A 303 2.94 -11.58 3.62
CA GLN A 303 2.14 -12.79 3.39
C GLN A 303 0.89 -12.79 4.30
N ARG A 304 1.04 -12.48 5.59
CA ARG A 304 -0.10 -12.34 6.51
C ARG A 304 -1.09 -11.26 6.08
N GLN A 305 -0.59 -10.12 5.62
CA GLN A 305 -1.45 -9.03 5.12
C GLN A 305 -2.24 -9.47 3.87
N SER A 306 -1.59 -10.14 2.93
CA SER A 306 -2.24 -10.65 1.71
C SER A 306 -3.33 -11.67 2.04
N GLU A 307 -3.05 -12.62 2.94
CA GLU A 307 -4.06 -13.59 3.40
C GLU A 307 -5.25 -12.92 4.08
N MET A 308 -5.01 -11.90 4.91
CA MET A 308 -6.09 -11.17 5.57
C MET A 308 -6.95 -10.39 4.57
N ILE A 309 -6.32 -9.72 3.60
CA ILE A 309 -7.04 -9.02 2.52
C ILE A 309 -7.85 -10.03 1.70
N GLN A 310 -7.27 -11.17 1.32
CA GLN A 310 -7.99 -12.22 0.59
C GLN A 310 -9.20 -12.73 1.39
N ARG A 311 -9.05 -13.03 2.68
CA ARG A 311 -10.17 -13.46 3.54
C ARG A 311 -11.26 -12.38 3.63
N LEU A 312 -10.87 -11.10 3.79
CA LEU A 312 -11.82 -9.99 3.82
C LEU A 312 -12.54 -9.80 2.48
N THR A 313 -11.84 -9.94 1.35
CA THR A 313 -12.46 -9.86 0.02
C THR A 313 -13.48 -10.99 -0.19
N TRP A 314 -13.15 -12.23 0.17
CA TRP A 314 -14.09 -13.35 0.10
C TRP A 314 -15.31 -13.15 1.02
N LEU A 315 -15.11 -12.67 2.26
CA LEU A 315 -16.20 -12.35 3.18
C LEU A 315 -17.10 -11.24 2.63
N SER A 316 -16.52 -10.19 2.03
CA SER A 316 -17.27 -9.10 1.43
C SER A 316 -18.10 -9.55 0.23
N LEU A 317 -17.53 -10.42 -0.64
CA LEU A 317 -18.25 -11.01 -1.76
C LEU A 317 -19.40 -11.89 -1.30
N LEU A 318 -19.19 -12.70 -0.25
CA LEU A 318 -20.23 -13.54 0.34
C LEU A 318 -21.36 -12.68 0.94
N LEU A 319 -21.03 -11.58 1.63
CA LEU A 319 -22.02 -10.64 2.17
C LEU A 319 -22.86 -10.02 1.06
N VAL A 320 -22.22 -9.54 -0.01
CA VAL A 320 -22.92 -8.95 -1.18
C VAL A 320 -23.84 -9.99 -1.82
N ALA A 321 -23.36 -11.22 -2.03
CA ALA A 321 -24.17 -12.31 -2.58
C ALA A 321 -25.37 -12.64 -1.69
N ALA A 322 -25.20 -12.66 -0.37
CA ALA A 322 -26.28 -12.88 0.59
C ALA A 322 -27.34 -11.77 0.53
N VAL A 323 -26.92 -10.49 0.48
CA VAL A 323 -27.84 -9.34 0.34
C VAL A 323 -28.63 -9.42 -0.97
N VAL A 324 -27.96 -9.74 -2.08
CA VAL A 324 -28.63 -9.91 -3.38
C VAL A 324 -29.64 -11.06 -3.34
N ALA A 325 -29.29 -12.18 -2.70
CA ALA A 325 -30.20 -13.32 -2.55
C ALA A 325 -31.45 -12.95 -1.73
N VAL A 326 -31.28 -12.22 -0.62
CA VAL A 326 -32.41 -11.75 0.21
C VAL A 326 -33.35 -10.88 -0.62
N ILE A 327 -32.82 -9.90 -1.36
CA ILE A 327 -33.62 -9.02 -2.22
C ILE A 327 -34.36 -9.80 -3.31
N ALA A 328 -33.69 -10.78 -3.94
CA ALA A 328 -34.29 -11.61 -4.98
C ALA A 328 -35.45 -12.48 -4.43
N VAL A 329 -35.26 -13.07 -3.25
CA VAL A 329 -36.30 -13.87 -2.57
C VAL A 329 -37.49 -13.00 -2.20
N GLU A 330 -37.26 -11.81 -1.64
CA GLU A 330 -38.35 -10.89 -1.28
C GLU A 330 -39.18 -10.47 -2.51
N ARG A 331 -38.50 -10.13 -3.62
CA ARG A 331 -39.17 -9.81 -4.90
C ARG A 331 -40.01 -10.99 -5.40
N ALA A 332 -39.47 -12.20 -5.36
CA ALA A 332 -40.19 -13.41 -5.79
C ALA A 332 -41.44 -13.67 -4.93
N ILE A 333 -41.35 -13.47 -3.61
CA ILE A 333 -42.50 -13.60 -2.70
C ILE A 333 -43.58 -12.55 -3.02
N ARG A 334 -43.19 -11.28 -3.21
CA ARG A 334 -44.12 -10.18 -3.55
C ARG A 334 -44.87 -10.46 -4.85
N GLN A 335 -44.16 -10.90 -5.91
CA GLN A 335 -44.79 -11.22 -7.19
C GLN A 335 -45.79 -12.38 -7.06
N ARG A 336 -45.45 -13.43 -6.33
CA ARG A 336 -46.37 -14.55 -6.06
C ARG A 336 -47.61 -14.11 -5.29
N ALA A 337 -47.47 -13.22 -4.31
CA ALA A 337 -48.60 -12.70 -3.54
C ALA A 337 -49.56 -11.87 -4.41
N ILE A 338 -49.01 -11.02 -5.29
CA ILE A 338 -49.80 -10.24 -6.25
C ILE A 338 -50.55 -11.17 -7.20
N PHE A 339 -49.87 -12.18 -7.76
CA PHE A 339 -50.48 -13.14 -8.67
C PHE A 339 -51.66 -13.87 -8.03
N LYS A 340 -51.49 -14.41 -6.81
CA LYS A 340 -52.57 -15.08 -6.08
C LYS A 340 -53.76 -14.16 -5.81
N THR A 341 -53.50 -12.90 -5.48
CA THR A 341 -54.56 -11.91 -5.23
C THR A 341 -55.35 -11.65 -6.52
N ARG A 342 -54.68 -11.54 -7.67
CA ARG A 342 -55.34 -11.39 -8.98
C ARG A 342 -56.20 -12.59 -9.31
N GLU A 343 -55.68 -13.80 -9.08
CA GLU A 343 -56.41 -15.05 -9.31
C GLU A 343 -57.67 -15.16 -8.44
N GLN A 344 -57.57 -14.82 -7.15
CA GLN A 344 -58.72 -14.78 -6.24
C GLN A 344 -59.78 -13.76 -6.68
N ILE A 345 -59.38 -12.54 -7.04
CA ILE A 345 -60.31 -11.51 -7.51
C ILE A 345 -60.99 -11.95 -8.82
N ALA A 346 -60.25 -12.59 -9.73
CA ALA A 346 -60.81 -13.10 -10.97
C ALA A 346 -61.85 -14.21 -10.71
N ALA A 347 -61.59 -15.10 -9.75
CA ALA A 347 -62.53 -16.14 -9.34
C ALA A 347 -63.81 -15.55 -8.71
N ASP A 348 -63.67 -14.66 -7.71
CA ASP A 348 -64.81 -13.98 -7.07
C ASP A 348 -65.70 -13.25 -8.08
N LEU A 349 -65.07 -12.63 -9.08
CA LEU A 349 -65.76 -11.89 -10.13
C LEU A 349 -66.41 -12.82 -11.17
N HIS A 350 -65.79 -13.95 -11.48
CA HIS A 350 -66.39 -14.99 -12.33
C HIS A 350 -67.67 -15.53 -11.69
N ASP A 351 -67.66 -15.78 -10.37
CA ASP A 351 -68.82 -16.25 -9.63
C ASP A 351 -69.93 -15.18 -9.58
N GLU A 352 -69.59 -13.90 -9.34
CA GLU A 352 -70.56 -12.80 -9.37
C GLU A 352 -71.17 -12.62 -10.78
N LEU A 353 -70.37 -12.76 -11.85
CA LEU A 353 -70.86 -12.72 -13.22
C LEU A 353 -71.78 -13.90 -13.54
N GLY A 354 -71.41 -15.12 -13.12
CA GLY A 354 -72.22 -16.32 -13.29
C GLY A 354 -73.58 -16.20 -12.62
N ALA A 355 -73.62 -15.74 -11.37
CA ALA A 355 -74.85 -15.51 -10.63
C ALA A 355 -75.75 -14.45 -11.30
N ASN A 356 -75.17 -13.35 -11.77
CA ASN A 356 -75.94 -12.30 -12.45
C ASN A 356 -76.45 -12.73 -13.83
N LEU A 357 -75.68 -13.54 -14.59
CA LEU A 357 -76.14 -14.11 -15.86
C LEU A 357 -77.30 -15.08 -15.66
N HIS A 358 -77.25 -15.91 -14.62
CA HIS A 358 -78.34 -16.81 -14.26
C HIS A 358 -79.63 -16.05 -13.89
N ALA A 359 -79.51 -15.00 -13.08
CA ALA A 359 -80.64 -14.13 -12.75
C ALA A 359 -81.19 -13.40 -14.00
N LEU A 360 -80.34 -13.04 -14.96
CA LEU A 360 -80.78 -12.41 -16.22
C LEU A 360 -81.58 -13.39 -17.09
N ALA A 361 -81.16 -14.67 -17.17
CA ALA A 361 -81.92 -15.72 -17.83
C ALA A 361 -83.30 -15.91 -17.17
N LEU A 362 -83.33 -16.02 -15.84
CA LEU A 362 -84.58 -16.18 -15.09
C LEU A 362 -85.56 -14.99 -15.29
N TYR A 363 -85.06 -13.76 -15.27
CA TYR A 363 -85.91 -12.59 -15.56
C TYR A 363 -86.40 -12.57 -17.01
N GLY A 364 -85.62 -13.11 -17.95
CA GLY A 364 -86.03 -13.30 -19.35
C GLY A 364 -87.15 -14.31 -19.51
N ASP A 365 -87.06 -15.45 -18.81
CA ASP A 365 -88.12 -16.46 -18.80
C ASP A 365 -89.41 -15.88 -18.20
N LEU A 366 -89.32 -15.20 -17.06
CA LEU A 366 -90.46 -14.53 -16.42
C LEU A 366 -91.07 -13.41 -17.27
N ALA A 367 -90.25 -12.69 -18.05
CA ALA A 367 -90.73 -11.69 -18.98
C ALA A 367 -91.50 -12.32 -20.15
N THR A 368 -91.04 -13.48 -20.64
CA THR A 368 -91.70 -14.25 -21.70
C THR A 368 -93.06 -14.77 -21.23
N ASP A 369 -93.16 -15.25 -19.99
CA ASP A 369 -94.41 -15.73 -19.38
C ASP A 369 -95.43 -14.61 -19.07
N ASN A 370 -95.01 -13.34 -19.05
CA ASN A 370 -95.86 -12.19 -18.72
C ASN A 370 -96.05 -11.21 -19.90
N ILE A 371 -95.89 -11.70 -21.14
CA ILE A 371 -95.95 -10.89 -22.38
C ILE A 371 -97.29 -10.13 -22.54
N ASP A 372 -98.40 -10.68 -22.06
CA ASP A 372 -99.73 -10.06 -22.17
C ASP A 372 -100.02 -9.00 -21.09
N ARG A 373 -99.10 -8.77 -20.15
CA ARG A 373 -99.27 -7.83 -19.02
C ARG A 373 -98.24 -6.69 -19.11
N SER A 374 -98.59 -5.68 -19.90
CA SER A 374 -97.75 -4.50 -20.21
C SER A 374 -97.04 -3.89 -18.98
N GLU A 375 -97.75 -3.72 -17.86
CA GLU A 375 -97.19 -3.08 -16.66
C GLU A 375 -96.10 -3.94 -15.99
N LYS A 376 -96.33 -5.25 -15.81
CA LYS A 376 -95.35 -6.19 -15.21
C LYS A 376 -94.16 -6.47 -16.13
N LEU A 377 -94.40 -6.56 -17.43
CA LEU A 377 -93.37 -6.75 -18.44
C LEU A 377 -92.37 -5.58 -18.43
N SER A 378 -92.86 -4.34 -18.32
CA SER A 378 -92.02 -3.14 -18.28
C SER A 378 -91.04 -3.15 -17.08
N VAL A 379 -91.49 -3.63 -15.92
CA VAL A 379 -90.67 -3.74 -14.70
C VAL A 379 -89.59 -4.82 -14.85
N LEU A 380 -89.94 -5.99 -15.39
CA LEU A 380 -89.00 -7.10 -15.62
C LEU A 380 -87.91 -6.72 -16.65
N ILE A 381 -88.29 -6.06 -17.75
CA ILE A 381 -87.34 -5.53 -18.74
C ILE A 381 -86.42 -4.47 -18.11
N GLY A 382 -86.96 -3.61 -17.23
CA GLY A 382 -86.17 -2.65 -16.45
C GLY A 382 -85.13 -3.33 -15.56
N GLN A 383 -85.53 -4.38 -14.84
CA GLN A 383 -84.65 -5.17 -13.98
C GLN A 383 -83.56 -5.91 -14.77
N MET A 384 -83.90 -6.53 -15.91
CA MET A 384 -82.93 -7.15 -16.83
C MET A 384 -81.92 -6.14 -17.35
N ARG A 385 -82.36 -4.94 -17.76
CA ARG A 385 -81.46 -3.89 -18.26
C ARG A 385 -80.49 -3.42 -17.19
N ASP A 386 -80.95 -3.26 -15.95
CA ASP A 386 -80.10 -2.86 -14.83
C ASP A 386 -79.14 -3.97 -14.39
N LEU A 387 -79.52 -5.23 -14.52
CA LEU A 387 -78.66 -6.38 -14.27
C LEU A 387 -77.60 -6.54 -15.38
N ALA A 388 -77.99 -6.40 -16.65
CA ALA A 388 -77.07 -6.40 -17.80
C ALA A 388 -76.02 -5.28 -17.70
N LYS A 389 -76.43 -4.07 -17.30
CA LYS A 389 -75.50 -2.96 -17.05
C LYS A 389 -74.52 -3.27 -15.91
N ARG A 390 -74.98 -3.96 -14.85
CA ARG A 390 -74.12 -4.41 -13.75
C ARG A 390 -73.12 -5.48 -14.23
N CYS A 391 -73.56 -6.47 -15.00
CA CYS A 391 -72.68 -7.47 -15.62
C CYS A 391 -71.63 -6.82 -16.53
N GLY A 392 -72.03 -5.88 -17.40
CA GLY A 392 -71.09 -5.19 -18.29
C GLY A 392 -70.04 -4.37 -17.55
N LYS A 393 -70.42 -3.72 -16.43
CA LYS A 393 -69.45 -3.03 -15.56
C LYS A 393 -68.49 -4.01 -14.87
N ALA A 394 -68.99 -5.15 -14.39
CA ALA A 394 -68.19 -6.19 -13.73
C ALA A 394 -67.22 -6.89 -14.71
N ALA A 395 -67.70 -7.28 -15.89
CA ALA A 395 -66.87 -7.89 -16.93
C ALA A 395 -65.76 -6.95 -17.43
N LYS A 396 -66.07 -5.67 -17.62
CA LYS A 396 -65.07 -4.65 -18.00
C LYS A 396 -64.04 -4.40 -16.89
N ALA A 397 -64.43 -4.54 -15.62
CA ALA A 397 -63.49 -4.51 -14.51
C ALA A 397 -62.57 -5.76 -14.52
N CYS A 398 -63.10 -6.94 -14.86
CA CYS A 398 -62.35 -8.19 -14.98
C CYS A 398 -61.27 -8.12 -16.07
N VAL A 399 -61.66 -7.71 -17.28
CA VAL A 399 -60.75 -7.58 -18.43
C VAL A 399 -59.64 -6.56 -18.12
N ASN A 400 -60.00 -5.41 -17.55
CA ASN A 400 -59.01 -4.42 -17.13
C ASN A 400 -58.04 -4.93 -16.03
N LEU A 401 -58.48 -5.87 -15.17
CA LEU A 401 -57.65 -6.49 -14.14
C LEU A 401 -56.72 -7.57 -14.73
N LEU A 402 -57.22 -8.37 -15.67
CA LEU A 402 -56.51 -9.50 -16.29
C LEU A 402 -55.54 -9.08 -17.42
N GLU A 403 -55.90 -8.11 -18.26
CA GLU A 403 -55.06 -7.64 -19.39
C GLU A 403 -53.92 -6.70 -18.95
N SER A 404 -53.91 -6.30 -17.68
CA SER A 404 -52.95 -5.30 -17.20
C SER A 404 -51.66 -5.92 -16.65
N GLU A 405 -50.68 -6.10 -17.53
CA GLU A 405 -49.29 -5.86 -17.13
C GLU A 405 -49.16 -4.35 -16.85
N GLY A 406 -49.05 -3.96 -15.58
CA GLY A 406 -48.78 -2.56 -15.17
C GLY A 406 -49.94 -1.69 -14.67
N LEU A 407 -51.21 -2.14 -14.59
CA LEU A 407 -52.18 -1.45 -13.71
C LEU A 407 -52.00 -1.91 -12.26
N TYR A 408 -52.09 -0.96 -11.32
CA TYR A 408 -51.81 -1.12 -9.88
C TYR A 408 -50.32 -1.21 -9.50
N ASP A 409 -49.43 -0.58 -10.28
CA ASP A 409 -48.05 -0.27 -9.88
C ASP A 409 -47.97 0.84 -8.81
N GLY A 410 -49.12 1.44 -8.45
CA GLY A 410 -49.29 2.36 -7.34
C GLY A 410 -50.52 3.24 -7.52
N LEU A 411 -51.27 3.44 -6.43
CA LEU A 411 -52.52 4.23 -6.42
C LEU A 411 -52.37 5.61 -7.10
N VAL A 412 -51.25 6.30 -6.88
CA VAL A 412 -50.99 7.63 -7.46
C VAL A 412 -50.92 7.58 -8.99
N ALA A 413 -50.22 6.59 -9.55
CA ALA A 413 -50.13 6.41 -11.00
C ALA A 413 -51.50 6.09 -11.60
N ASP A 414 -52.32 5.30 -10.90
CA ASP A 414 -53.66 4.94 -11.34
C ASP A 414 -54.61 6.15 -11.36
N LEU A 415 -54.60 7.01 -10.33
CA LEU A 415 -55.44 8.20 -10.28
C LEU A 415 -55.07 9.22 -11.37
N ASN A 416 -53.77 9.42 -11.62
CA ASN A 416 -53.28 10.27 -12.71
C ASN A 416 -53.72 9.75 -14.08
N ARG A 417 -53.59 8.43 -14.31
CA ARG A 417 -53.99 7.82 -15.59
C ARG A 417 -55.50 7.90 -15.83
N GLU A 418 -56.33 7.64 -14.81
CA GLU A 418 -57.79 7.69 -14.95
C GLU A 418 -58.30 9.13 -15.14
N SER A 419 -57.72 10.12 -14.44
CA SER A 419 -58.06 11.54 -14.63
C SER A 419 -57.69 12.04 -16.01
N ALA A 420 -56.45 11.79 -16.45
CA ALA A 420 -55.99 12.17 -17.79
C ALA A 420 -56.85 11.57 -18.91
N ARG A 421 -57.34 10.33 -18.73
CA ARG A 421 -58.17 9.64 -19.73
C ARG A 421 -59.62 10.11 -19.73
N LEU A 422 -60.25 10.25 -18.56
CA LEU A 422 -61.68 10.50 -18.46
C LEU A 422 -62.02 12.00 -18.51
N LEU A 423 -61.10 12.86 -18.07
CA LEU A 423 -61.26 14.31 -18.01
C LEU A 423 -60.44 15.02 -19.10
N ALA A 424 -60.08 14.34 -20.19
CA ALA A 424 -59.25 14.89 -21.25
C ALA A 424 -59.78 16.21 -21.83
N ASP A 425 -61.11 16.36 -21.88
CA ASP A 425 -61.81 17.53 -22.42
C ASP A 425 -62.21 18.56 -21.33
N LEU A 426 -61.69 18.42 -20.10
CA LEU A 426 -62.05 19.23 -18.94
C LEU A 426 -60.80 19.80 -18.26
N ASP A 427 -60.92 21.01 -17.69
CA ASP A 427 -59.87 21.57 -16.83
C ASP A 427 -59.82 20.75 -15.54
N HIS A 428 -58.71 20.03 -15.29
CA HIS A 428 -58.61 19.15 -14.12
C HIS A 428 -57.29 19.29 -13.37
N THR A 429 -57.38 19.30 -12.05
CA THR A 429 -56.23 19.32 -11.14
C THR A 429 -56.30 18.18 -10.15
N LEU A 430 -55.20 17.46 -9.96
CA LEU A 430 -55.06 16.40 -8.97
C LEU A 430 -53.92 16.75 -8.00
N THR A 431 -54.25 16.97 -6.74
CA THR A 431 -53.30 17.28 -5.66
C THR A 431 -53.23 16.09 -4.71
N ILE A 432 -52.01 15.64 -4.41
CA ILE A 432 -51.77 14.44 -3.58
C ILE A 432 -50.78 14.78 -2.47
N GLU A 433 -51.20 14.55 -1.23
CA GLU A 433 -50.41 14.74 -0.01
C GLU A 433 -50.28 13.42 0.76
N GLY A 434 -49.10 13.16 1.33
CA GLY A 434 -48.82 11.94 2.09
C GLY A 434 -48.47 10.71 1.23
N HIS A 435 -47.63 10.89 0.20
CA HIS A 435 -47.22 9.84 -0.74
C HIS A 435 -46.69 8.57 -0.05
N ASP A 436 -45.91 8.70 1.02
CA ASP A 436 -45.34 7.56 1.76
C ASP A 436 -46.43 6.66 2.35
N HIS A 437 -47.48 7.25 2.94
CA HIS A 437 -48.60 6.50 3.52
C HIS A 437 -49.42 5.78 2.46
N LEU A 438 -49.54 6.34 1.25
CA LEU A 438 -50.27 5.72 0.13
C LEU A 438 -49.61 4.40 -0.33
N THR A 439 -48.27 4.31 -0.32
CA THR A 439 -47.56 3.08 -0.71
C THR A 439 -47.71 1.94 0.30
N SER A 440 -47.96 2.27 1.58
CA SER A 440 -48.15 1.30 2.66
C SER A 440 -49.53 0.65 2.68
N LEU A 441 -50.51 1.17 1.93
CA LEU A 441 -51.87 0.65 1.87
C LEU A 441 -51.92 -0.77 1.31
N ALA A 442 -52.78 -1.61 1.88
CA ALA A 442 -53.05 -2.93 1.33
C ALA A 442 -53.51 -2.82 -0.14
N PRO A 443 -53.06 -3.71 -1.05
CA PRO A 443 -53.42 -3.64 -2.48
C PRO A 443 -54.94 -3.54 -2.73
N LYS A 444 -55.73 -4.27 -1.93
CA LYS A 444 -57.20 -4.22 -1.97
C LYS A 444 -57.76 -2.79 -1.77
N ASN A 445 -57.18 -2.02 -0.86
CA ASN A 445 -57.61 -0.64 -0.58
C ASN A 445 -57.17 0.31 -1.69
N GLN A 446 -55.96 0.14 -2.23
CA GLN A 446 -55.48 0.92 -3.38
C GLN A 446 -56.42 0.74 -4.58
N ILE A 447 -56.74 -0.50 -4.95
CA ILE A 447 -57.69 -0.83 -6.03
C ILE A 447 -59.07 -0.22 -5.73
N GLY A 448 -59.58 -0.39 -4.51
CA GLY A 448 -60.90 0.10 -4.14
C GLY A 448 -61.02 1.64 -4.20
N ILE A 449 -59.97 2.37 -3.82
CA ILE A 449 -59.92 3.84 -3.91
C ILE A 449 -59.88 4.28 -5.37
N ALA A 450 -59.06 3.66 -6.22
CA ALA A 450 -59.01 3.95 -7.65
C ALA A 450 -60.38 3.72 -8.33
N LEU A 451 -61.08 2.64 -7.95
CA LEU A 451 -62.43 2.37 -8.45
C LEU A 451 -63.48 3.36 -7.94
N PHE A 452 -63.37 3.82 -6.69
CA PHE A 452 -64.24 4.87 -6.15
C PHE A 452 -64.04 6.17 -6.94
N TYR A 453 -62.78 6.57 -7.14
CA TYR A 453 -62.42 7.77 -7.90
C TYR A 453 -62.97 7.73 -9.33
N ARG A 454 -62.79 6.60 -10.03
CA ARG A 454 -63.32 6.42 -11.38
C ARG A 454 -64.84 6.55 -11.46
N GLU A 455 -65.57 6.05 -10.47
CA GLU A 455 -67.03 6.22 -10.43
C GLU A 455 -67.42 7.68 -10.19
N CYS A 456 -66.67 8.44 -9.36
CA CYS A 456 -66.85 9.89 -9.22
C CYS A 456 -66.68 10.60 -10.56
N LEU A 457 -65.58 10.36 -11.27
CA LEU A 457 -65.33 10.98 -12.58
C LEU A 457 -66.41 10.61 -13.60
N THR A 458 -66.85 9.35 -13.62
CA THR A 458 -67.91 8.88 -14.50
C THR A 458 -69.24 9.58 -14.21
N ASN A 459 -69.57 9.82 -12.94
CA ASN A 459 -70.79 10.54 -12.56
C ASN A 459 -70.72 12.01 -13.00
N ILE A 460 -69.57 12.67 -12.83
CA ILE A 460 -69.35 14.05 -13.29
C ILE A 460 -69.60 14.15 -14.80
N ILE A 461 -68.94 13.31 -15.61
CA ILE A 461 -69.07 13.34 -17.08
C ILE A 461 -70.51 13.11 -17.53
N ARG A 462 -71.26 12.24 -16.84
CA ARG A 462 -72.62 11.87 -17.24
C ARG A 462 -73.70 12.84 -16.78
N HIS A 463 -73.48 13.54 -15.68
CA HIS A 463 -74.57 14.22 -14.96
C HIS A 463 -74.32 15.69 -14.64
N SER A 464 -73.07 16.14 -14.54
CA SER A 464 -72.76 17.47 -13.99
C SER A 464 -72.80 18.60 -15.03
N GLY A 465 -72.45 18.33 -16.29
CA GLY A 465 -72.15 19.38 -17.28
C GLY A 465 -70.99 20.29 -16.86
N ALA A 466 -70.14 19.85 -15.92
CA ALA A 466 -69.01 20.61 -15.42
C ALA A 466 -67.98 20.90 -16.52
N THR A 467 -67.26 22.02 -16.36
CA THR A 467 -66.11 22.39 -17.20
C THR A 467 -64.78 22.26 -16.44
N ARG A 468 -64.83 22.14 -15.11
CA ARG A 468 -63.67 22.03 -14.23
C ARG A 468 -63.87 20.99 -13.12
N VAL A 469 -62.84 20.20 -12.86
CA VAL A 469 -62.81 19.17 -11.80
C VAL A 469 -61.54 19.31 -10.95
N GLU A 470 -61.70 19.32 -9.64
CA GLU A 470 -60.58 19.38 -8.68
C GLU A 470 -60.59 18.13 -7.81
N THR A 471 -59.44 17.46 -7.71
CA THR A 471 -59.29 16.27 -6.88
C THR A 471 -58.17 16.50 -5.86
N GLU A 472 -58.47 16.22 -4.60
CA GLU A 472 -57.53 16.26 -3.50
C GLU A 472 -57.50 14.89 -2.81
N LEU A 473 -56.30 14.32 -2.69
CA LEU A 473 -56.06 13.09 -1.93
C LEU A 473 -55.08 13.38 -0.79
N LEU A 474 -55.56 13.25 0.44
CA LEU A 474 -54.77 13.39 1.65
C LEU A 474 -54.67 12.04 2.35
N ALA A 475 -53.45 11.57 2.61
CA ALA A 475 -53.21 10.39 3.43
C ALA A 475 -52.35 10.71 4.65
N THR A 476 -52.79 10.23 5.80
CA THR A 476 -52.08 10.29 7.09
C THR A 476 -51.94 8.89 7.67
N ASP A 477 -51.28 8.74 8.83
CA ASP A 477 -51.19 7.45 9.52
C ASP A 477 -52.55 6.85 9.94
N ARG A 478 -53.59 7.68 10.12
CA ARG A 478 -54.88 7.24 10.68
C ARG A 478 -56.04 7.29 9.70
N GLU A 479 -55.98 8.17 8.72
CA GLU A 479 -57.10 8.43 7.82
C GLU A 479 -56.63 8.83 6.43
N LEU A 480 -57.38 8.37 5.43
CA LEU A 480 -57.28 8.76 4.03
C LEU A 480 -58.57 9.49 3.65
N VAL A 481 -58.40 10.67 3.06
CA VAL A 481 -59.48 11.53 2.61
C VAL A 481 -59.30 11.80 1.12
N LEU A 482 -60.26 11.36 0.31
CA LEU A 482 -60.33 11.67 -1.12
C LEU A 482 -61.51 12.61 -1.35
N SER A 483 -61.23 13.81 -1.84
CA SER A 483 -62.23 14.82 -2.20
C SER A 483 -62.21 15.04 -3.71
N VAL A 484 -63.37 14.92 -4.35
CA VAL A 484 -63.56 15.21 -5.78
C VAL A 484 -64.62 16.30 -5.89
N LEU A 485 -64.28 17.40 -6.57
CA LEU A 485 -65.11 18.57 -6.71
C LEU A 485 -65.35 18.87 -8.18
N ASP A 486 -66.58 19.24 -8.54
CA ASP A 486 -66.92 19.76 -9.86
C ASP A 486 -67.55 21.17 -9.75
N ASN A 487 -67.66 21.87 -10.86
CA ASN A 487 -68.34 23.17 -10.99
C ASN A 487 -69.67 23.08 -11.76
N GLY A 488 -70.26 21.89 -11.87
CA GLY A 488 -71.45 21.63 -12.66
C GLY A 488 -72.77 22.04 -11.99
N CYS A 489 -73.87 21.40 -12.39
CA CYS A 489 -75.23 21.77 -11.97
C CYS A 489 -75.60 21.40 -10.52
N GLY A 490 -74.71 20.74 -9.77
CA GLY A 490 -74.97 20.27 -8.40
C GLY A 490 -75.87 19.03 -8.34
N LEU A 491 -76.26 18.62 -7.12
CA LEU A 491 -77.03 17.39 -6.86
C LEU A 491 -78.54 17.54 -7.15
N GLY A 492 -79.04 18.76 -7.33
CA GLY A 492 -80.43 19.08 -7.67
C GLY A 492 -81.42 18.92 -6.51
N ARG A 493 -82.33 19.88 -6.33
CA ARG A 493 -83.43 19.81 -5.35
C ARG A 493 -84.54 18.86 -5.82
N GLN A 494 -84.49 17.58 -5.45
CA GLN A 494 -85.73 16.80 -5.29
C GLN A 494 -86.28 17.01 -3.87
N PRO A 495 -87.58 17.31 -3.70
CA PRO A 495 -88.18 17.38 -2.38
C PRO A 495 -88.38 15.96 -1.85
N VAL A 496 -87.55 15.55 -0.89
CA VAL A 496 -87.81 14.35 -0.11
C VAL A 496 -87.90 14.73 1.36
N THR A 497 -89.09 14.53 1.90
CA THR A 497 -89.40 14.53 3.32
C THR A 497 -88.50 13.54 4.06
N GLY A 498 -87.58 14.06 4.89
CA GLY A 498 -86.76 13.27 5.81
C GLY A 498 -85.26 13.55 5.65
N ARG A 499 -84.54 13.69 6.77
CA ARG A 499 -83.06 13.81 6.81
C ARG A 499 -82.42 12.59 6.11
N GLY A 500 -82.08 12.73 4.83
CA GLY A 500 -81.47 11.68 4.02
C GLY A 500 -80.35 12.24 3.15
N ASN A 501 -79.16 11.65 3.27
CA ASN A 501 -77.94 11.99 2.55
C ASN A 501 -78.19 11.99 1.02
N GLN A 502 -77.78 13.05 0.30
CA GLN A 502 -77.89 13.13 -1.17
C GLN A 502 -76.80 12.31 -1.91
N THR A 503 -76.09 11.43 -1.20
CA THR A 503 -74.98 10.65 -1.77
C THR A 503 -75.50 9.59 -2.75
N PRO A 504 -74.98 9.54 -3.99
CA PRO A 504 -75.32 8.49 -4.95
C PRO A 504 -75.12 7.08 -4.36
N THR A 505 -76.11 6.20 -4.52
CA THR A 505 -76.10 4.84 -3.96
C THR A 505 -74.89 4.01 -4.38
N SER A 506 -74.37 4.22 -5.60
CA SER A 506 -73.16 3.57 -6.10
C SER A 506 -71.91 3.96 -5.31
N LEU A 507 -71.76 5.24 -4.95
CA LEU A 507 -70.65 5.74 -4.14
C LEU A 507 -70.79 5.30 -2.68
N ALA A 508 -72.01 5.30 -2.13
CA ALA A 508 -72.28 4.79 -0.78
C ALA A 508 -71.90 3.30 -0.63
N ARG A 509 -72.22 2.46 -1.62
CA ARG A 509 -71.83 1.05 -1.63
C ARG A 509 -70.31 0.88 -1.67
N ARG A 510 -69.61 1.62 -2.55
CA ARG A 510 -68.14 1.52 -2.68
C ARG A 510 -67.41 2.01 -1.42
N ALA A 511 -67.88 3.08 -0.79
CA ALA A 511 -67.31 3.56 0.48
C ALA A 511 -67.43 2.52 1.60
N ARG A 512 -68.57 1.82 1.70
CA ARG A 512 -68.76 0.72 2.66
C ARG A 512 -67.79 -0.44 2.43
N LEU A 513 -67.54 -0.82 1.17
CA LEU A 513 -66.56 -1.87 0.83
C LEU A 513 -65.13 -1.50 1.23
N LEU A 514 -64.82 -0.20 1.27
CA LEU A 514 -63.55 0.34 1.77
C LEU A 514 -63.51 0.52 3.30
N GLY A 515 -64.56 0.12 4.02
CA GLY A 515 -64.69 0.38 5.46
C GLY A 515 -64.79 1.87 5.80
N GLY A 516 -65.13 2.72 4.83
CA GLY A 516 -65.15 4.17 4.93
C GLY A 516 -66.56 4.78 4.90
N SER A 517 -66.61 6.09 5.06
CA SER A 517 -67.81 6.92 4.96
C SER A 517 -67.70 7.86 3.76
N VAL A 518 -68.85 8.25 3.19
CA VAL A 518 -68.91 9.17 2.05
C VAL A 518 -69.97 10.23 2.28
N VAL A 519 -69.63 11.48 1.93
CA VAL A 519 -70.53 12.63 1.97
C VAL A 519 -70.50 13.29 0.60
N ALA A 520 -71.68 13.52 0.02
CA ALA A 520 -71.85 14.37 -1.16
C ALA A 520 -72.64 15.61 -0.77
N ALA A 521 -72.15 16.79 -1.16
CA ALA A 521 -72.77 18.06 -0.84
C ALA A 521 -72.66 19.05 -2.01
N ASP A 522 -73.67 19.91 -2.16
CA ASP A 522 -73.60 21.06 -3.07
C ASP A 522 -72.57 22.07 -2.57
N ARG A 523 -71.87 22.70 -3.51
CA ARG A 523 -70.91 23.77 -3.22
C ARG A 523 -71.57 25.14 -3.24
N VAL A 524 -71.10 26.02 -2.36
CA VAL A 524 -71.39 27.46 -2.43
C VAL A 524 -70.74 28.01 -3.70
N GLY A 525 -71.56 28.39 -4.68
CA GLY A 525 -71.09 28.83 -6.01
C GLY A 525 -71.38 27.87 -7.17
N GLY A 526 -72.03 26.72 -6.92
CA GLY A 526 -72.38 25.73 -7.93
C GLY A 526 -71.44 24.52 -7.96
N GLY A 527 -71.95 23.37 -8.41
CA GLY A 527 -71.23 22.10 -8.47
C GLY A 527 -71.34 21.22 -7.23
N THR A 528 -70.73 20.04 -7.29
CA THR A 528 -70.78 19.03 -6.22
C THR A 528 -69.40 18.82 -5.58
N ARG A 529 -69.37 18.52 -4.28
CA ARG A 529 -68.20 17.95 -3.59
C ARG A 529 -68.55 16.57 -3.06
N VAL A 530 -67.77 15.57 -3.45
CA VAL A 530 -67.82 14.21 -2.91
C VAL A 530 -66.57 13.95 -2.10
N THR A 531 -66.73 13.61 -0.82
CA THR A 531 -65.62 13.30 0.08
C THR A 531 -65.75 11.88 0.62
N LEU A 532 -64.77 11.04 0.33
CA LEU A 532 -64.57 9.72 0.92
C LEU A 532 -63.58 9.81 2.09
N ARG A 533 -63.94 9.24 3.24
CA ARG A 533 -63.05 9.08 4.40
C ARG A 533 -62.93 7.61 4.76
N THR A 534 -61.72 7.06 4.77
CA THR A 534 -61.46 5.69 5.23
C THR A 534 -60.25 5.63 6.14
N ARG A 535 -60.19 4.61 7.00
CA ARG A 535 -59.04 4.40 7.88
C ARG A 535 -57.89 3.81 7.08
N THR A 536 -56.72 4.40 7.20
CA THR A 536 -55.45 3.79 6.79
C THR A 536 -55.12 2.72 7.82
N GLN A 537 -55.67 1.51 7.67
CA GLN A 537 -55.17 0.41 8.48
C GLN A 537 -53.71 0.18 8.08
N PRO A 538 -52.75 0.37 9.00
CA PRO A 538 -51.36 0.07 8.69
C PRO A 538 -51.25 -1.42 8.36
N ARG A 539 -50.37 -1.78 7.42
CA ARG A 539 -49.80 -3.14 7.44
C ARG A 539 -49.18 -3.30 8.82
N TRP A 540 -49.71 -4.22 9.62
CA TRP A 540 -48.97 -4.66 10.81
C TRP A 540 -47.59 -5.10 10.32
N PRO A 541 -46.48 -4.58 10.89
CA PRO A 541 -45.17 -5.10 10.56
C PRO A 541 -45.17 -6.57 11.00
N HIS A 542 -45.13 -7.48 10.04
CA HIS A 542 -44.87 -8.88 10.33
C HIS A 542 -43.45 -8.94 10.93
N LEU A 543 -43.40 -9.32 12.21
CA LEU A 543 -42.23 -9.89 12.87
C LEU A 543 -41.70 -11.09 12.08
#